data_AF-A0A0M7FQH5-F1
#
_entry.id   AF-A0A0M7FQH5-F1
#
_cell.length_a   1.000
_cell.length_b   1.000
_cell.length_c   1.000
_cell.angle_alpha   90.00
_cell.angle_beta   90.00
_cell.angle_gamma   90.00
#
_symmetry.space_group_name_H-M   'P 1'
#
loop_
_entity.id
_entity.type
_entity.pdbx_description
1 polymer ?
#
loop_
_entity_poly.entity_id
_entity_poly.type
_entity_poly.pdbx_seq_one_letter_code
_entity_poly.pdbx_strand_id
1 'polypeptide(L)'
;MLEMHFDVNSGLVAIDNYPLELKDLETFKNSEFYKLFSPFTTIGHYYFSIDNIDWKDQTFILELRPSVFSFSPSIFLTSKTGNFYKTLGDWNKRANLNNLSEEEQRLTAWIENEITSHPKLKIITAPYGIQWDHEWGRIIVQSNEKSFDCGIYIEWNV
;
A
#
# COMPACT_ATOMS: atom_id res chain seq x y z
N MET A 1 -12.38 -7.26 11.88
CA MET A 1 -11.52 -6.47 10.97
C MET A 1 -10.52 -7.46 10.41
N LEU A 2 -10.19 -7.38 9.13
CA LEU A 2 -9.17 -8.26 8.56
C LEU A 2 -7.79 -7.79 9.06
N GLU A 3 -6.89 -8.71 9.36
CA GLU A 3 -5.54 -8.42 9.85
C GLU A 3 -4.50 -8.79 8.80
N MET A 4 -3.69 -7.82 8.38
CA MET A 4 -2.55 -8.02 7.51
C MET A 4 -1.30 -8.34 8.32
N HIS A 5 -0.69 -9.47 7.97
CA HIS A 5 0.65 -9.84 8.38
C HIS A 5 1.61 -9.65 7.20
N PHE A 6 2.68 -8.88 7.42
CA PHE A 6 3.74 -8.67 6.44
C PHE A 6 5.09 -9.11 7.02
N ASP A 7 5.71 -10.10 6.37
CA ASP A 7 7.09 -10.48 6.65
C ASP A 7 8.03 -9.73 5.71
N VAL A 8 8.69 -8.72 6.28
CA VAL A 8 9.64 -7.83 5.60
C VAL A 8 10.85 -8.57 5.03
N ASN A 9 11.22 -9.72 5.61
CA ASN A 9 12.42 -10.45 5.16
C ASN A 9 12.13 -11.25 3.90
N SER A 10 10.93 -11.83 3.79
CA SER A 10 10.53 -12.65 2.64
C SER A 10 9.69 -11.91 1.61
N GLY A 11 9.11 -10.77 1.99
CA GLY A 11 8.12 -10.05 1.17
C GLY A 11 6.73 -10.67 1.24
N LEU A 12 6.52 -11.71 2.06
CA LEU A 12 5.23 -12.40 2.12
C LEU A 12 4.20 -11.53 2.85
N VAL A 13 3.06 -11.30 2.19
CA VAL A 13 1.88 -10.67 2.78
C VAL A 13 0.77 -11.72 2.88
N ALA A 14 0.16 -11.81 4.05
CA ALA A 14 -1.04 -12.60 4.29
C ALA A 14 -2.10 -11.76 5.00
N ILE A 15 -3.36 -12.06 4.76
CA ILE A 15 -4.51 -11.44 5.44
C ILE A 15 -5.30 -12.54 6.13
N ASP A 16 -5.49 -12.46 7.44
CA ASP A 16 -6.12 -13.51 8.26
C ASP A 16 -5.51 -14.90 8.01
N ASN A 17 -4.19 -14.96 7.83
CA ASN A 17 -3.40 -16.16 7.48
C ASN A 17 -3.56 -16.69 6.05
N TYR A 18 -4.24 -15.97 5.16
CA TYR A 18 -4.34 -16.31 3.75
C TYR A 18 -3.31 -15.50 2.93
N PRO A 19 -2.29 -16.14 2.33
CA PRO A 19 -1.29 -15.46 1.51
C PRO A 19 -1.93 -14.74 0.31
N LEU A 20 -1.38 -13.58 -0.04
CA LEU A 20 -1.80 -12.85 -1.24
C LEU A 20 -1.08 -13.38 -2.49
N GLU A 21 -1.85 -13.87 -3.46
CA GLU A 21 -1.34 -14.35 -4.74
C GLU A 21 -1.55 -13.31 -5.84
N LEU A 22 -0.68 -12.31 -5.90
CA LEU A 22 -0.81 -11.16 -6.82
C LEU A 22 -0.06 -11.33 -8.15
N LYS A 23 0.52 -12.50 -8.43
CA LYS A 23 1.41 -12.70 -9.60
C LYS A 23 0.74 -12.40 -10.95
N ASP A 24 -0.57 -12.55 -11.05
CA ASP A 24 -1.42 -12.17 -12.19
C ASP A 24 -2.90 -12.15 -11.76
N LEU A 25 -3.76 -11.55 -12.59
CA LEU A 25 -5.19 -11.40 -12.29
C LEU A 25 -5.95 -12.74 -12.16
N GLU A 26 -5.62 -13.72 -13.00
CA GLU A 26 -6.33 -15.01 -13.03
C GLU A 26 -6.00 -15.81 -11.77
N THR A 27 -4.71 -15.86 -11.41
CA THR A 27 -4.25 -16.49 -10.17
C THR A 27 -4.87 -15.81 -8.96
N PHE A 28 -4.85 -14.47 -8.91
CA PHE A 28 -5.46 -13.75 -7.79
C PHE A 28 -6.94 -14.11 -7.62
N LYS A 29 -7.73 -14.09 -8.70
CA LYS A 29 -9.16 -14.44 -8.66
C LYS A 29 -9.43 -15.91 -8.32
N ASN A 30 -8.47 -16.79 -8.58
CA ASN A 30 -8.56 -18.22 -8.26
C ASN A 30 -7.98 -18.58 -6.88
N SER A 31 -7.29 -17.65 -6.21
CA SER A 31 -6.72 -17.86 -4.89
C SER A 31 -7.79 -18.16 -3.84
N GLU A 32 -7.39 -18.87 -2.79
CA GLU A 32 -8.27 -19.14 -1.64
C GLU A 32 -8.70 -17.84 -0.95
N PHE A 33 -7.77 -16.90 -0.81
CA PHE A 33 -8.03 -15.56 -0.29
C PHE A 33 -9.18 -14.88 -1.04
N TYR A 34 -9.12 -14.80 -2.38
CA TYR A 34 -10.15 -14.11 -3.15
C TYR A 34 -11.52 -14.76 -2.98
N LYS A 35 -11.56 -16.09 -3.02
CA LYS A 35 -12.82 -16.84 -2.92
C LYS A 35 -13.51 -16.66 -1.56
N LEU A 36 -12.74 -16.55 -0.48
CA LEU A 36 -13.26 -16.43 0.88
C LEU A 36 -13.69 -15.00 1.24
N PHE A 37 -12.93 -13.99 0.82
CA PHE A 37 -13.16 -12.59 1.24
C PHE A 37 -13.87 -11.73 0.20
N SER A 38 -14.18 -12.28 -0.98
CA SER A 38 -15.05 -11.61 -1.95
C SER A 38 -16.49 -11.42 -1.42
N PRO A 39 -17.23 -10.40 -1.88
CA PRO A 39 -16.86 -9.44 -2.93
C PRO A 39 -15.98 -8.28 -2.44
N PHE A 40 -15.00 -7.90 -3.26
CA PHE A 40 -14.21 -6.69 -3.08
C PHE A 40 -14.78 -5.51 -3.87
N THR A 41 -14.49 -4.29 -3.43
CA THR A 41 -14.69 -3.11 -4.28
C THR A 41 -13.69 -3.15 -5.43
N THR A 42 -14.17 -3.07 -6.68
CA THR A 42 -13.29 -3.05 -7.86
C THR A 42 -12.95 -1.62 -8.25
N ILE A 43 -11.67 -1.33 -8.47
CA ILE A 43 -11.18 -0.06 -9.01
C ILE A 43 -10.76 -0.31 -10.45
N GLY A 44 -11.62 0.09 -11.39
CA GLY A 44 -11.47 -0.33 -12.79
C GLY A 44 -11.59 -1.84 -12.97
N HIS A 45 -10.90 -2.40 -13.96
CA HIS A 45 -11.00 -3.83 -14.32
C HIS A 45 -10.04 -4.75 -13.57
N TYR A 46 -9.00 -4.19 -12.96
CA TYR A 46 -7.80 -4.95 -12.57
C TYR A 46 -7.46 -4.85 -11.08
N TYR A 47 -7.92 -3.79 -10.39
CA TYR A 47 -7.57 -3.54 -9.00
C TYR A 47 -8.76 -3.78 -8.09
N PHE A 48 -8.47 -4.14 -6.85
CA PHE A 48 -9.46 -4.47 -5.83
C PHE A 48 -9.13 -3.69 -4.56
N SER A 49 -10.15 -3.38 -3.77
CA SER A 49 -9.98 -2.62 -2.54
C SER A 49 -10.72 -3.25 -1.38
N ILE A 50 -10.07 -3.20 -0.23
CA ILE A 50 -10.57 -3.60 1.09
C ILE A 50 -10.48 -2.36 1.98
N ASP A 51 -11.62 -1.92 2.50
CA ASP A 51 -11.70 -0.65 3.19
C ASP A 51 -11.06 -0.66 4.59
N ASN A 52 -11.07 -1.80 5.30
CA ASN A 52 -10.55 -1.87 6.66
C ASN A 52 -9.65 -3.09 6.83
N ILE A 53 -8.34 -2.85 6.70
CA ILE A 53 -7.29 -3.79 7.05
C ILE A 53 -6.50 -3.22 8.24
N ASP A 54 -6.27 -4.02 9.26
CA ASP A 54 -5.35 -3.66 10.32
C ASP A 54 -3.96 -4.20 9.99
N TRP A 55 -2.94 -3.36 10.16
CA TRP A 55 -1.55 -3.79 10.15
C TRP A 55 -0.89 -3.20 11.39
N LYS A 56 -0.66 -4.08 12.37
CA LYS A 56 -0.18 -3.71 13.72
C LYS A 56 -1.12 -2.68 14.38
N ASP A 57 -0.62 -1.48 14.69
CA ASP A 57 -1.34 -0.43 15.41
C ASP A 57 -2.07 0.56 14.48
N GLN A 58 -2.08 0.30 13.16
CA GLN A 58 -2.72 1.16 12.17
C GLN A 58 -3.77 0.43 11.33
N THR A 59 -4.84 1.15 11.00
CA THR A 59 -5.87 0.71 10.04
C THR A 59 -5.68 1.41 8.69
N PHE A 60 -5.85 0.67 7.60
CA PHE A 60 -5.67 1.16 6.24
C PHE A 60 -6.85 0.80 5.33
N ILE A 61 -7.02 1.58 4.27
CA ILE A 61 -7.60 1.09 3.01
C ILE A 61 -6.48 0.38 2.26
N LEU A 62 -6.74 -0.87 1.88
CA LEU A 62 -5.83 -1.67 1.08
C LEU A 62 -6.32 -1.77 -0.36
N GLU A 63 -5.48 -1.40 -1.30
CA GLU A 63 -5.65 -1.71 -2.71
C GLU A 63 -4.74 -2.87 -3.10
N LEU A 64 -5.34 -3.91 -3.68
CA LEU A 64 -4.69 -5.08 -4.23
C LEU A 64 -4.53 -4.88 -5.74
N ARG A 65 -3.29 -4.90 -6.21
CA ARG A 65 -2.95 -4.67 -7.61
C ARG A 65 -2.16 -5.88 -8.14
N PRO A 66 -2.86 -6.92 -8.62
CA PRO A 66 -2.20 -8.03 -9.30
C PRO A 66 -1.38 -7.53 -10.48
N SER A 67 -0.38 -8.31 -10.88
CA SER A 67 0.39 -8.01 -12.09
C SER A 67 -0.53 -8.03 -13.31
N VAL A 68 -0.42 -7.00 -14.15
CA VAL A 68 -1.16 -6.88 -15.41
C VAL A 68 -0.26 -6.25 -16.45
N PHE A 69 -0.23 -6.82 -17.66
CA PHE A 69 0.66 -6.40 -18.74
C PHE A 69 2.14 -6.47 -18.33
N SER A 70 2.79 -5.32 -18.15
CA SER A 70 4.19 -5.18 -17.73
C SER A 70 4.32 -4.45 -16.39
N PHE A 71 3.23 -4.29 -15.64
CA PHE A 71 3.25 -3.67 -14.32
C PHE A 71 3.47 -4.73 -13.24
N SER A 72 4.48 -4.51 -12.41
CA SER A 72 4.74 -5.35 -11.24
C SER A 72 3.53 -5.40 -10.30
N PRO A 73 3.29 -6.54 -9.63
CA PRO A 73 2.26 -6.62 -8.64
C PRO A 73 2.63 -5.74 -7.44
N SER A 74 1.61 -5.15 -6.84
CA SER A 74 1.78 -4.29 -5.69
C SER A 74 0.55 -4.29 -4.80
N ILE A 75 0.75 -3.83 -3.57
CA ILE A 75 -0.33 -3.32 -2.74
C ILE A 75 -0.10 -1.86 -2.43
N PHE A 76 -1.20 -1.11 -2.30
CA PHE A 76 -1.18 0.29 -1.88
C PHE A 76 -2.04 0.46 -0.63
N LEU A 77 -1.46 1.04 0.41
CA LEU A 77 -2.07 1.22 1.72
C LEU A 77 -2.26 2.72 1.98
N THR A 78 -3.53 3.14 2.05
CA THR A 78 -3.89 4.50 2.50
C THR A 78 -4.25 4.44 3.98
N SER A 79 -3.47 5.10 4.83
CA SER A 79 -3.72 5.07 6.27
C SER A 79 -4.99 5.81 6.63
N LYS A 80 -5.81 5.22 7.52
CA LYS A 80 -7.01 5.84 8.08
C LYS A 80 -6.76 6.60 9.38
N THR A 81 -5.60 6.39 10.00
CA THR A 81 -5.25 7.00 11.29
C THR A 81 -4.67 8.40 11.11
N GLY A 82 -4.12 8.69 9.93
CA GLY A 82 -3.56 9.99 9.56
C GLY A 82 -4.60 11.10 9.38
N ASN A 83 -4.16 12.35 9.53
CA ASN A 83 -5.03 13.50 9.28
C ASN A 83 -5.39 13.63 7.79
N PHE A 84 -4.52 13.18 6.89
CA PHE A 84 -4.77 13.15 5.45
C PHE A 84 -6.05 12.37 5.11
N TYR A 85 -6.31 11.24 5.76
CA TYR A 85 -7.54 10.46 5.53
C TYR A 85 -8.82 11.29 5.71
N LYS A 86 -8.85 12.12 6.76
CA LYS A 86 -9.99 12.99 7.09
C LYS A 86 -10.24 14.05 6.02
N THR A 87 -9.26 14.29 5.15
CA THR A 87 -9.35 15.26 4.04
C THR A 87 -9.90 14.64 2.75
N LEU A 88 -9.96 13.31 2.62
CA LEU A 88 -10.29 12.66 1.34
C LEU A 88 -11.68 13.04 0.79
N GLY A 89 -12.62 13.36 1.68
CA GLY A 89 -13.97 13.81 1.32
C GLY A 89 -14.11 15.31 0.98
N ASP A 90 -13.04 16.09 1.13
CA ASP A 90 -13.04 17.55 0.91
C ASP A 90 -11.89 17.91 -0.02
N TRP A 91 -12.20 18.17 -1.29
CA TRP A 91 -11.21 18.43 -2.33
C TRP A 91 -10.21 19.54 -1.97
N ASN A 92 -10.68 20.62 -1.35
CA ASN A 92 -9.81 21.74 -0.99
C ASN A 92 -8.81 21.35 0.09
N LYS A 93 -9.20 20.46 1.01
CA LYS A 93 -8.30 19.93 2.04
C LYS A 93 -7.39 18.82 1.52
N ARG A 94 -7.89 17.99 0.61
CA ARG A 94 -7.11 16.92 -0.04
C ARG A 94 -6.01 17.49 -0.91
N ALA A 95 -6.30 18.56 -1.65
CA ALA A 95 -5.34 19.23 -2.52
C ALA A 95 -4.30 20.09 -1.77
N ASN A 96 -4.32 20.08 -0.43
CA ASN A 96 -3.36 20.79 0.39
C ASN A 96 -2.05 20.00 0.48
N LEU A 97 -0.99 20.52 -0.15
CA LEU A 97 0.33 19.90 -0.19
C LEU A 97 0.97 19.71 1.20
N ASN A 98 0.62 20.54 2.18
CA ASN A 98 1.12 20.37 3.54
C ASN A 98 0.54 19.10 4.18
N ASN A 99 -0.75 18.83 3.97
CA ASN A 99 -1.39 17.60 4.49
C ASN A 99 -0.76 16.34 3.88
N LEU A 100 -0.40 16.39 2.59
CA LEU A 100 0.30 15.30 1.91
C LEU A 100 1.71 15.09 2.47
N SER A 101 2.47 16.18 2.64
CA SER A 101 3.84 16.11 3.15
C SER A 101 3.90 15.65 4.61
N GLU A 102 3.00 16.14 5.47
CA GLU A 102 2.89 15.70 6.86
C GLU A 102 2.55 14.21 6.96
N GLU A 103 1.65 13.71 6.11
CA GLU A 103 1.30 12.30 6.07
C GLU A 103 2.44 11.42 5.57
N GLU A 104 3.17 11.85 4.53
CA GLU A 104 4.37 11.15 4.04
C GLU A 104 5.42 11.00 5.15
N GLN A 105 5.70 12.08 5.89
CA GLN A 105 6.65 12.07 6.99
C GLN A 105 6.20 11.13 8.12
N ARG A 106 4.91 11.17 8.46
CA ARG A 106 4.33 10.30 9.49
C ARG A 106 4.42 8.82 9.11
N LEU A 107 4.05 8.47 7.88
CA LEU A 107 4.11 7.09 7.39
C LEU A 107 5.56 6.61 7.23
N THR A 108 6.47 7.50 6.82
CA THR A 108 7.91 7.22 6.77
C THR A 108 8.41 6.84 8.16
N ALA A 109 8.18 7.71 9.16
CA ALA A 109 8.63 7.45 10.53
C ALA A 109 8.04 6.16 11.11
N TRP A 110 6.79 5.84 10.77
CA TRP A 110 6.18 4.58 11.17
C TRP A 110 6.85 3.38 10.50
N ILE A 111 6.99 3.35 9.19
CA ILE A 111 7.69 2.26 8.48
C ILE A 111 9.11 2.06 9.02
N GLU A 112 9.84 3.14 9.31
CA GLU A 112 11.18 3.06 9.89
C GLU A 112 11.24 2.35 11.25
N ASN A 113 10.17 2.41 12.05
CA ASN A 113 10.07 1.66 13.29
C ASN A 113 9.71 0.19 13.04
N GLU A 114 9.05 -0.12 11.92
CA GLU A 114 8.58 -1.46 11.60
C GLU A 114 9.61 -2.31 10.84
N ILE A 115 10.52 -1.70 10.09
CA ILE A 115 11.48 -2.42 9.22
C ILE A 115 12.93 -2.13 9.62
N THR A 116 13.70 -3.18 9.91
CA THR A 116 15.14 -3.10 10.19
C THR A 116 15.90 -2.82 8.88
N SER A 117 16.65 -1.72 8.83
CA SER A 117 16.98 -1.01 7.59
C SER A 117 17.98 -1.68 6.64
N HIS A 118 17.60 -1.73 5.35
CA HIS A 118 18.45 -1.70 4.14
C HIS A 118 18.74 -0.24 3.74
N PRO A 119 19.62 0.06 2.75
CA PRO A 119 19.82 1.44 2.28
C PRO A 119 18.50 2.09 1.83
N LYS A 120 18.29 3.33 2.29
CA LYS A 120 17.10 4.12 1.99
C LYS A 120 17.39 5.09 0.86
N LEU A 121 16.53 5.13 -0.16
CA LEU A 121 16.60 6.13 -1.22
C LEU A 121 15.54 7.21 -0.98
N LYS A 122 15.96 8.48 -0.99
CA LYS A 122 15.04 9.62 -0.97
C LYS A 122 14.62 10.01 -2.38
N ILE A 123 13.32 10.05 -2.63
CA ILE A 123 12.74 10.48 -3.90
C ILE A 123 12.45 11.98 -3.81
N ILE A 124 13.22 12.78 -4.55
CA ILE A 124 13.18 14.25 -4.49
C ILE A 124 12.39 14.89 -5.64
N THR A 125 11.79 14.09 -6.50
CA THR A 125 10.96 14.53 -7.63
C THR A 125 9.60 13.86 -7.52
N ALA A 126 8.51 14.61 -7.68
CA ALA A 126 7.16 14.08 -7.57
C ALA A 126 6.94 12.79 -8.42
N PRO A 127 6.41 11.70 -7.85
CA PRO A 127 5.96 11.56 -6.45
C PRO A 127 7.12 11.56 -5.44
N TYR A 128 6.99 12.35 -4.38
CA TYR A 128 8.00 12.46 -3.31
C TYR A 128 7.91 11.27 -2.38
N GLY A 129 9.00 10.93 -1.68
CA GLY A 129 8.96 9.79 -0.76
C GLY A 129 10.30 9.24 -0.31
N ILE A 130 10.22 8.10 0.39
CA ILE A 130 11.35 7.28 0.82
C ILE A 130 11.10 5.83 0.36
N GLN A 131 12.14 5.21 -0.17
CA GLN A 131 12.13 3.83 -0.65
C GLN A 131 13.14 2.98 0.15
N TRP A 132 12.74 1.74 0.45
CA TRP A 132 13.57 0.70 1.00
C TRP A 132 13.60 -0.48 0.04
N ASP A 133 14.79 -0.85 -0.43
CA ASP A 133 14.99 -1.95 -1.36
C ASP A 133 15.31 -3.26 -0.64
N HIS A 134 14.73 -4.34 -1.14
CA HIS A 134 14.87 -5.71 -0.66
C HIS A 134 15.10 -6.67 -1.84
N GLU A 135 15.61 -7.87 -1.59
CA GLU A 135 15.81 -8.86 -2.66
C GLU A 135 14.48 -9.26 -3.35
N TRP A 136 13.40 -9.35 -2.57
CA TRP A 136 12.07 -9.72 -3.06
C TRP A 136 11.31 -8.55 -3.72
N GLY A 137 11.75 -7.30 -3.55
CA GLY A 137 10.98 -6.13 -3.98
C GLY A 137 11.37 -4.85 -3.24
N ARG A 138 10.38 -3.99 -3.00
CA ARG A 138 10.61 -2.71 -2.32
C ARG A 138 9.37 -2.23 -1.56
N ILE A 139 9.63 -1.42 -0.56
CA ILE A 139 8.64 -0.67 0.19
C ILE A 139 8.84 0.80 -0.14
N ILE A 140 7.77 1.53 -0.45
CA ILE A 140 7.84 2.95 -0.79
C ILE A 140 6.76 3.69 -0.01
N VAL A 141 7.16 4.64 0.82
CA VAL A 141 6.22 5.66 1.32
C VAL A 141 6.29 6.82 0.35
N GLN A 142 5.17 7.17 -0.27
CA GLN A 142 5.14 8.27 -1.24
C GLN A 142 3.93 9.17 -1.09
N SER A 143 4.11 10.44 -1.45
CA SER A 143 3.05 11.40 -1.71
C SER A 143 3.13 11.94 -3.14
N ASN A 144 1.98 12.12 -3.77
CA ASN A 144 1.90 12.59 -5.15
C ASN A 144 1.04 13.85 -5.23
N GLU A 145 1.68 14.98 -5.52
CA GLU A 145 1.02 16.27 -5.70
C GLU A 145 0.10 16.35 -6.93
N LYS A 146 0.22 15.43 -7.89
CA LYS A 146 -0.62 15.40 -9.10
C LYS A 146 -1.90 14.61 -8.90
N SER A 147 -1.84 13.50 -8.17
CA SER A 147 -3.03 12.67 -7.86
C SER A 147 -3.64 12.99 -6.50
N PHE A 148 -2.93 13.76 -5.66
CA PHE A 148 -3.28 14.07 -4.28
C PHE A 148 -3.53 12.80 -3.46
N ASP A 149 -2.60 11.86 -3.57
CA ASP A 149 -2.58 10.60 -2.83
C ASP A 149 -1.30 10.49 -2.00
N CYS A 150 -1.42 9.84 -0.85
CA CYS A 150 -0.29 9.49 0.00
C CYS A 150 -0.54 8.12 0.63
N GLY A 151 0.50 7.30 0.70
CA GLY A 151 0.40 5.98 1.30
C GLY A 151 1.68 5.17 1.19
N ILE A 152 1.57 3.90 1.56
CA ILE A 152 2.66 2.92 1.48
C ILE A 152 2.40 1.99 0.31
N TYR A 153 3.42 1.78 -0.51
CA TYR A 153 3.47 0.76 -1.53
C TYR A 153 4.36 -0.38 -1.06
N ILE A 154 3.92 -1.60 -1.31
CA ILE A 154 4.76 -2.79 -1.29
C ILE A 154 4.71 -3.36 -2.70
N GLU A 155 5.84 -3.33 -3.39
CA GLU A 155 5.96 -3.77 -4.79
C GLU A 155 6.93 -4.94 -4.86
N TRP A 156 6.56 -5.99 -5.59
CA TRP A 156 7.42 -7.17 -5.75
C TRP A 156 8.17 -7.14 -7.08
N ASN A 157 9.38 -7.69 -7.05
CA ASN A 157 10.15 -7.95 -8.27
C ASN A 157 9.47 -9.06 -9.08
N VAL A 158 9.44 -8.92 -10.41
CA VAL A 158 8.88 -9.92 -11.36
C VAL A 158 9.91 -10.24 -12.44
#